data_AF-A0A6A9SWV0-F1
#
_entry.id   AF-A0A6A9SWV0-F1
#
_cell.length_a   1.000
_cell.length_b   1.000
_cell.length_c   1.000
_cell.angle_alpha   90.00
_cell.angle_beta   90.00
_cell.angle_gamma   90.00
#
_symmetry.space_group_name_H-M   'P 1'
#
loop_
_entity.id
_entity.type
_entity.pdbx_description
1 polymer ?
#
loop_
_entity_poly.entity_id
_entity_poly.type
_entity_poly.pdbx_seq_one_letter_code
_entity_poly.pdbx_strand_id
1 'polypeptide(L)'
;MKSPEQTTYIAGVDGQSETKLPSWYRTHKSDPTPMSFAEAIRRLPRATNTPVAYHNPYTREWVETDRFSAIVEPSRLQEQEEDPLFNVPTDSYSIINPTDVYAPLEDVLRETEYDDHSLGEVVFGEIRQYRGGGEVHMDVMFDGLSIDLPGERDPITLGVTSGYDYFGGHAVYVEGFARDTYCANSIRSLTDRKTVKHVGDVGDFHTWWETILDQLELVVDDLHRFIEDAQEITLDVTTVPFDLREFYNLLGFPEYLAKRAAEDAQAESPNPFDIDMWTLHSGATYALTHFYSGKEGAALDRYTRVANDILFNPDATLDIVKGAYEQRAADATSADGQTGLEQQSALAQLERVSSDVLEKSQQFESREQELRDRFDVLSK
;
A
#
# COMPACT_ATOMS: atom_id res chain seq x y z
N MET A 1 -2.59 6.29 -11.33
CA MET A 1 -3.79 6.01 -10.49
C MET A 1 -4.93 6.91 -10.93
N LYS A 2 -6.20 6.64 -10.59
CA LYS A 2 -7.24 7.67 -10.79
C LYS A 2 -6.85 8.95 -10.04
N SER A 3 -6.96 10.09 -10.72
CA SER A 3 -6.67 11.38 -10.11
C SER A 3 -7.66 11.66 -8.97
N PRO A 4 -7.18 12.09 -7.80
CA PRO A 4 -8.06 12.54 -6.71
C PRO A 4 -8.81 13.81 -7.11
N GLU A 5 -9.99 13.98 -6.53
CA GLU A 5 -10.77 15.22 -6.65
C GLU A 5 -10.08 16.35 -5.89
N GLN A 6 -9.50 16.02 -4.75
CA GLN A 6 -8.72 16.95 -3.94
C GLN A 6 -7.51 16.23 -3.32
N THR A 7 -6.35 16.89 -3.36
CA THR A 7 -5.16 16.51 -2.60
C THR A 7 -4.80 17.63 -1.64
N THR A 8 -4.66 17.30 -0.37
CA THR A 8 -4.22 18.21 0.68
C THR A 8 -2.85 17.75 1.16
N TYR A 9 -1.85 18.62 1.10
CA TYR A 9 -0.53 18.32 1.64
C TYR A 9 -0.48 18.72 3.12
N ILE A 10 0.16 17.88 3.94
CA ILE A 10 0.27 18.08 5.38
C ILE A 10 1.73 18.25 5.80
N ALA A 11 1.99 19.12 6.77
CA ALA A 11 3.27 19.24 7.46
C ALA A 11 3.02 19.74 8.89
N GLY A 12 3.56 19.03 9.88
CA GLY A 12 3.32 19.27 11.30
C GLY A 12 1.91 18.93 11.76
N VAL A 13 1.72 18.79 13.08
CA VAL A 13 0.43 18.36 13.66
C VAL A 13 -0.58 19.49 13.75
N ASP A 14 -0.25 20.63 14.36
CA ASP A 14 -1.21 21.69 14.70
C ASP A 14 -0.76 23.11 14.33
N GLY A 15 0.31 23.22 13.53
CA GLY A 15 0.86 24.49 13.07
C GLY A 15 1.65 25.26 14.12
N GLN A 16 1.92 24.65 15.28
CA GLN A 16 2.88 25.20 16.26
C GLN A 16 4.33 24.83 15.91
N SER A 17 4.54 23.72 15.20
CA SER A 17 5.85 23.32 14.71
C SER A 17 6.21 24.07 13.42
N GLU A 18 7.51 24.34 13.21
CA GLU A 18 8.03 24.92 11.95
C GLU A 18 8.22 23.86 10.84
N THR A 19 7.55 22.71 10.96
CA THR A 19 7.69 21.56 10.05
C THR A 19 7.35 21.97 8.62
N LYS A 20 8.24 21.62 7.69
CA LYS A 20 8.07 21.89 6.26
C LYS A 20 8.12 20.57 5.51
N LEU A 21 7.49 20.55 4.34
CA LEU A 21 7.68 19.45 3.41
C LEU A 21 9.16 19.35 3.01
N PRO A 22 9.79 18.17 3.13
CA PRO A 22 11.16 17.96 2.66
C PRO A 22 11.33 18.38 1.20
N SER A 23 12.52 18.85 0.82
CA SER A 23 12.80 19.33 -0.56
C SER A 23 12.49 18.25 -1.60
N TRP A 24 12.95 17.03 -1.36
CA TRP A 24 12.74 15.88 -2.25
C TRP A 24 11.24 15.59 -2.46
N TYR A 25 10.43 15.73 -1.41
CA TYR A 25 9.00 15.48 -1.46
C TYR A 25 8.26 16.53 -2.32
N ARG A 26 8.79 17.76 -2.37
CA ARG A 26 8.22 18.87 -3.15
C ARG A 26 8.56 18.80 -4.64
N THR A 27 9.67 18.18 -5.02
CA THR A 27 10.22 18.20 -6.39
C THR A 27 9.23 17.76 -7.46
N HIS A 28 8.30 16.86 -7.12
CA HIS A 28 7.33 16.27 -8.07
C HIS A 28 5.90 16.79 -7.89
N LYS A 29 5.69 17.83 -7.06
CA LYS A 29 4.35 18.32 -6.71
C LYS A 29 4.12 19.72 -7.24
N SER A 30 2.96 19.93 -7.84
CA SER A 30 2.52 21.24 -8.32
C SER A 30 2.14 22.13 -7.13
N ASP A 31 3.08 22.98 -6.71
CA ASP A 31 2.96 24.02 -5.67
C ASP A 31 2.28 23.56 -4.36
N PRO A 32 2.93 22.65 -3.59
CA PRO A 32 2.35 22.13 -2.38
C PRO A 32 2.42 23.19 -1.27
N THR A 33 1.31 23.88 -1.01
CA THR A 33 1.15 24.68 0.22
C THR A 33 0.62 23.77 1.32
N PRO A 34 1.45 23.34 2.29
CA PRO A 34 1.01 22.42 3.32
C PRO A 34 0.11 23.14 4.34
N MET A 35 -0.73 22.34 5.02
CA MET A 35 -1.41 22.73 6.24
C MET A 35 -1.09 21.75 7.37
N SER A 36 -1.42 22.11 8.61
CA SER A 36 -1.28 21.20 9.74
C SER A 36 -2.20 19.98 9.59
N PHE A 37 -1.75 18.81 10.05
CA PHE A 37 -2.52 17.58 10.08
C PHE A 37 -3.92 17.75 10.69
N ALA A 38 -3.99 18.34 11.89
CA ALA A 38 -5.23 18.57 12.64
C ALA A 38 -6.26 19.37 11.82
N GLU A 39 -5.81 20.43 11.15
CA GLU A 39 -6.67 21.24 10.28
C GLU A 39 -7.13 20.45 9.03
N ALA A 40 -6.26 19.64 8.45
CA ALA A 40 -6.62 18.79 7.32
C ALA A 40 -7.71 17.77 7.69
N ILE A 41 -7.58 17.12 8.86
CA ILE A 41 -8.57 16.16 9.36
C ILE A 41 -9.91 16.84 9.69
N ARG A 42 -9.89 18.04 10.28
CA ARG A 42 -11.14 18.80 10.56
C ARG A 42 -11.92 19.17 9.31
N ARG A 43 -11.24 19.31 8.16
CA ARG A 43 -11.87 19.67 6.88
C ARG A 43 -12.45 18.48 6.12
N LEU A 44 -12.11 17.25 6.53
CA LEU A 44 -12.64 16.04 5.92
C LEU A 44 -14.16 15.99 6.02
N PRO A 45 -14.86 15.54 4.97
CA PRO A 45 -16.30 15.41 4.99
C PRO A 45 -16.78 14.47 6.09
N ARG A 46 -17.93 14.80 6.66
CA ARG A 46 -18.61 14.00 7.68
C ARG A 46 -19.92 13.50 7.12
N ALA A 47 -20.18 12.22 7.34
CA ALA A 47 -21.45 11.60 7.06
C ALA A 47 -22.36 11.77 8.28
N THR A 48 -23.55 12.32 8.04
CA THR A 48 -24.59 12.46 9.06
C THR A 48 -25.74 11.50 8.79
N ASN A 49 -26.34 10.94 9.84
CA ASN A 49 -27.57 10.17 9.72
C ASN A 49 -28.75 11.09 9.39
N THR A 50 -29.46 10.78 8.31
CA THR A 50 -30.73 11.44 7.96
C THR A 50 -31.85 10.40 7.96
N PRO A 51 -32.96 10.67 8.68
CA PRO A 51 -34.14 9.81 8.62
C PRO A 51 -34.71 9.74 7.20
N VAL A 52 -35.00 8.54 6.71
CA VAL A 52 -35.63 8.33 5.41
C VAL A 52 -37.07 7.90 5.63
N ALA A 53 -38.01 8.56 4.93
CA ALA A 53 -39.40 8.14 4.88
C ALA A 53 -39.76 7.68 3.46
N TYR A 54 -40.58 6.64 3.34
CA TYR A 54 -41.19 6.26 2.07
C TYR A 54 -42.68 6.58 2.07
N HIS A 55 -43.19 7.03 0.93
CA HIS A 55 -44.61 7.27 0.76
C HIS A 55 -45.31 5.93 0.49
N ASN A 56 -46.02 5.41 1.49
CA ASN A 56 -46.67 4.12 1.40
C ASN A 56 -47.80 4.15 0.35
N PRO A 57 -47.75 3.33 -0.71
CA PRO A 57 -48.73 3.39 -1.79
C PRO A 57 -50.12 2.90 -1.38
N TYR A 58 -50.21 2.15 -0.28
CA TYR A 58 -51.47 1.60 0.24
C TYR A 58 -52.14 2.51 1.25
N THR A 59 -51.37 3.15 2.14
CA THR A 59 -51.91 4.05 3.17
C THR A 59 -51.87 5.53 2.78
N ARG A 60 -51.08 5.90 1.77
CA ARG A 60 -50.81 7.29 1.34
C ARG A 60 -50.21 8.16 2.44
N GLU A 61 -49.51 7.54 3.39
CA GLU A 61 -48.80 8.22 4.46
C GLU A 61 -47.29 8.09 4.23
N TRP A 62 -46.54 9.09 4.69
CA TRP A 62 -45.09 8.98 4.80
C TRP A 62 -44.77 8.15 6.03
N VAL A 63 -44.15 6.99 5.81
CA VAL A 63 -43.72 6.08 6.86
C VAL A 63 -42.22 6.23 7.01
N GLU A 64 -41.78 6.70 8.17
CA GLU A 64 -40.37 6.71 8.55
C GLU A 64 -39.86 5.27 8.57
N THR A 65 -38.69 5.06 8.00
CA THR A 65 -38.03 3.77 7.99
C THR A 65 -36.93 3.76 9.02
N ASP A 66 -36.65 2.60 9.61
CA ASP A 66 -35.44 2.39 10.45
C ASP A 66 -34.13 2.49 9.64
N ARG A 67 -34.20 2.90 8.37
CA ARG A 67 -33.07 3.06 7.46
C ARG A 67 -32.65 4.53 7.45
N PHE A 68 -31.37 4.77 7.69
CA PHE A 68 -30.78 6.10 7.58
C PHE A 68 -30.07 6.24 6.24
N SER A 69 -30.19 7.40 5.60
CA SER A 69 -29.20 7.80 4.60
C SER A 69 -28.06 8.48 5.36
N ALA A 70 -26.83 8.00 5.17
CA ALA A 70 -25.70 8.91 5.30
C ALA A 70 -25.95 10.07 4.31
N ILE A 71 -25.55 11.29 4.62
CA ILE A 71 -25.50 12.38 3.64
C ILE A 71 -24.19 13.10 3.94
N VAL A 72 -23.36 13.38 2.93
CA VAL A 72 -22.24 14.32 3.12
C VAL A 72 -22.84 15.65 3.49
N GLU A 73 -22.48 16.11 4.68
CA GLU A 73 -22.68 17.45 5.24
C GLU A 73 -23.63 18.33 4.40
N PRO A 74 -24.94 18.39 4.74
CA PRO A 74 -25.97 19.01 3.90
C PRO A 74 -25.69 20.47 3.47
N SER A 75 -24.85 21.21 4.19
CA SER A 75 -24.37 22.54 3.82
C SER A 75 -23.52 22.55 2.55
N ARG A 76 -22.70 21.51 2.31
CA ARG A 76 -21.85 21.38 1.11
C ARG A 76 -22.64 20.96 -0.13
N LEU A 77 -23.78 20.30 0.06
CA LEU A 77 -24.68 19.89 -1.03
C LEU A 77 -25.40 21.05 -1.69
N GLN A 78 -25.50 22.20 -1.02
CA GLN A 78 -26.09 23.39 -1.62
C GLN A 78 -25.19 24.00 -2.72
N GLU A 79 -23.90 23.62 -2.76
CA GLU A 79 -22.90 24.21 -3.66
C GLU A 79 -22.46 23.27 -4.80
N GLN A 80 -22.85 21.99 -4.80
CA GLN A 80 -22.43 20.99 -5.82
C GLN A 80 -23.61 20.48 -6.67
N GLU A 81 -23.42 20.40 -8.00
CA GLU A 81 -24.40 19.84 -8.98
C GLU A 81 -24.34 18.31 -9.12
N GLU A 82 -23.38 17.63 -8.47
CA GLU A 82 -23.23 16.17 -8.54
C GLU A 82 -24.01 15.42 -7.46
N ASP A 83 -24.50 14.24 -7.83
CA ASP A 83 -25.39 13.38 -7.04
C ASP A 83 -24.72 12.97 -5.71
N PRO A 84 -25.18 13.47 -4.55
CA PRO A 84 -24.55 13.17 -3.26
C PRO A 84 -25.08 11.85 -2.74
N LEU A 85 -24.72 10.78 -3.44
CA LEU A 85 -25.39 9.50 -3.29
C LEU A 85 -24.76 8.69 -2.16
N PHE A 86 -25.02 9.13 -0.93
CA PHE A 86 -24.97 8.30 0.25
C PHE A 86 -26.31 7.60 0.41
N ASN A 87 -26.44 6.39 -0.13
CA ASN A 87 -27.64 5.57 0.09
C ASN A 87 -27.21 4.22 0.64
N VAL A 88 -27.42 4.01 1.94
CA VAL A 88 -27.22 2.72 2.60
C VAL A 88 -28.54 2.32 3.24
N PRO A 89 -29.32 1.43 2.62
CA PRO A 89 -30.65 1.09 3.11
C PRO A 89 -30.59 0.02 4.22
N THR A 90 -29.70 0.12 5.20
CA THR A 90 -29.64 -0.83 6.33
C THR A 90 -29.18 -0.17 7.64
N ASP A 91 -29.64 -0.74 8.76
CA ASP A 91 -29.29 -0.44 10.15
C ASP A 91 -28.07 -1.23 10.65
N SER A 92 -27.55 -2.15 9.83
CA SER A 92 -26.41 -3.00 10.16
C SER A 92 -25.05 -2.31 10.02
N TYR A 93 -25.01 -1.11 9.44
CA TYR A 93 -23.78 -0.33 9.28
C TYR A 93 -23.72 0.81 10.30
N SER A 94 -22.54 1.00 10.89
CA SER A 94 -22.22 2.15 11.73
C SER A 94 -21.43 3.13 10.88
N ILE A 95 -21.91 4.38 10.76
CA ILE A 95 -21.12 5.44 10.13
C ILE A 95 -19.94 5.74 11.05
N ILE A 96 -18.74 5.37 10.62
CA ILE A 96 -17.49 5.84 11.21
C ILE A 96 -17.11 7.07 10.40
N ASN A 97 -16.97 8.26 11.00
CA ASN A 97 -16.49 9.40 10.22
C ASN A 97 -14.97 9.34 10.07
N PRO A 98 -14.39 9.88 8.98
CA PRO A 98 -12.95 10.04 8.87
C PRO A 98 -12.35 10.78 10.07
N THR A 99 -13.05 11.78 10.62
CA THR A 99 -12.60 12.47 11.84
C THR A 99 -12.51 11.54 13.06
N ASP A 100 -13.42 10.59 13.21
CA ASP A 100 -13.42 9.66 14.35
C ASP A 100 -12.21 8.71 14.30
N VAL A 101 -11.75 8.37 13.09
CA VAL A 101 -10.56 7.54 12.86
C VAL A 101 -9.28 8.34 13.03
N TYR A 102 -9.20 9.51 12.38
CA TYR A 102 -7.93 10.20 12.18
C TYR A 102 -7.63 11.26 13.24
N ALA A 103 -8.62 11.75 13.99
CA ALA A 103 -8.36 12.70 15.07
C ALA A 103 -7.52 12.10 16.21
N PRO A 104 -7.72 10.84 16.64
CA PRO A 104 -6.86 10.20 17.65
C PRO A 104 -5.38 10.14 17.25
N LEU A 105 -5.07 10.04 15.95
CA LEU A 105 -3.68 10.07 15.47
C LEU A 105 -2.99 11.40 15.82
N GLU A 106 -3.73 12.50 15.96
CA GLU A 106 -3.17 13.79 16.37
C GLU A 106 -2.47 13.70 17.73
N ASP A 107 -3.08 13.02 18.70
CA ASP A 107 -2.55 12.87 20.05
C ASP A 107 -1.41 11.84 20.06
N VAL A 108 -1.61 10.70 19.41
CA VAL A 108 -0.57 9.67 19.28
C VAL A 108 0.71 10.25 18.65
N LEU A 109 0.60 11.05 17.59
CA LEU A 109 1.77 11.68 16.97
C LEU A 109 2.52 12.61 17.93
N ARG A 110 1.83 13.30 18.85
CA ARG A 110 2.49 14.14 19.85
C ARG A 110 3.20 13.32 20.92
N GLU A 111 2.60 12.20 21.29
CA GLU A 111 3.05 11.35 22.39
C GLU A 111 4.17 10.39 21.99
N THR A 112 4.19 9.95 20.72
CA THR A 112 5.24 9.08 20.19
C THR A 112 6.53 9.86 19.92
N GLU A 113 7.62 9.45 20.55
CA GLU A 113 8.97 9.97 20.33
C GLU A 113 9.80 8.96 19.52
N TYR A 114 10.61 9.46 18.58
CA TYR A 114 11.62 8.71 17.85
C TYR A 114 12.89 9.56 17.76
N ASP A 115 14.05 8.97 18.09
CA ASP A 115 15.35 9.68 18.12
C ASP A 115 15.29 11.04 18.83
N ASP A 116 14.73 11.07 20.05
CA ASP A 116 14.56 12.27 20.90
C ASP A 116 13.66 13.38 20.30
N HIS A 117 12.91 13.11 19.23
CA HIS A 117 11.95 14.04 18.63
C HIS A 117 10.54 13.44 18.63
N SER A 118 9.53 14.26 18.92
CA SER A 118 8.13 13.85 18.75
C SER A 118 7.83 13.67 17.26
N LEU A 119 7.14 12.57 16.89
CA LEU A 119 6.70 12.36 15.51
C LEU A 119 5.83 13.52 15.00
N GLY A 120 5.12 14.20 15.90
CA GLY A 120 4.29 15.34 15.58
C GLY A 120 5.06 16.57 15.06
N GLU A 121 6.36 16.66 15.36
CA GLU A 121 7.23 17.73 14.87
C GLU A 121 7.84 17.42 13.50
N VAL A 122 7.85 16.15 13.10
CA VAL A 122 8.48 15.67 11.86
C VAL A 122 7.48 15.08 10.85
N VAL A 123 6.19 15.09 11.18
CA VAL A 123 5.14 14.53 10.31
C VAL A 123 4.93 15.36 9.04
N PHE A 124 4.83 14.68 7.90
CA PHE A 124 4.45 15.28 6.63
C PHE A 124 3.76 14.26 5.72
N GLY A 125 3.13 14.70 4.63
CA GLY A 125 2.46 13.77 3.74
C GLY A 125 1.35 14.36 2.89
N GLU A 126 0.40 13.52 2.52
CA GLU A 126 -0.77 13.91 1.73
C GLU A 126 -2.04 13.16 2.11
N ILE A 127 -3.17 13.86 1.96
CA ILE A 127 -4.51 13.32 2.08
C ILE A 127 -5.22 13.51 0.74
N ARG A 128 -5.69 12.41 0.17
CA ARG A 128 -6.33 12.31 -1.14
C ARG A 128 -7.80 11.97 -0.95
N GLN A 129 -8.68 12.79 -1.50
CA GLN A 129 -10.13 12.62 -1.42
C GLN A 129 -10.72 12.25 -2.78
N TYR A 130 -11.68 11.35 -2.76
CA TYR A 130 -12.46 10.91 -3.91
C TYR A 130 -13.95 10.86 -3.53
N ARG A 131 -14.84 10.96 -4.52
CA ARG A 131 -16.28 10.84 -4.38
C ARG A 131 -16.86 11.75 -3.30
N GLY A 132 -16.51 13.04 -3.33
CA GLY A 132 -16.96 14.01 -2.34
C GLY A 132 -16.50 13.70 -0.91
N GLY A 133 -15.42 12.93 -0.75
CA GLY A 133 -14.83 12.50 0.52
C GLY A 133 -15.44 11.26 1.16
N GLY A 134 -16.26 10.49 0.42
CA GLY A 134 -16.63 9.13 0.86
C GLY A 134 -15.52 8.10 0.67
N GLU A 135 -14.45 8.46 -0.03
CA GLU A 135 -13.18 7.72 -0.11
C GLU A 135 -12.05 8.68 0.26
N VAL A 136 -11.29 8.38 1.32
CA VAL A 136 -10.17 9.20 1.82
C VAL A 136 -8.94 8.30 1.98
N HIS A 137 -7.87 8.63 1.27
CA HIS A 137 -6.60 7.92 1.35
C HIS A 137 -5.53 8.87 1.88
N MET A 138 -4.63 8.37 2.72
CA MET A 138 -3.66 9.18 3.43
C MET A 138 -2.32 8.47 3.44
N ASP A 139 -1.26 9.19 3.06
CA ASP A 139 0.11 8.73 3.16
C ASP A 139 0.85 9.72 4.09
N VAL A 140 1.21 9.27 5.30
CA VAL A 140 1.86 10.06 6.35
C VAL A 140 3.28 9.54 6.57
N MET A 141 4.29 10.36 6.39
CA MET A 141 5.70 10.05 6.62
C MET A 141 6.26 10.89 7.76
N PHE A 142 7.40 10.43 8.29
CA PHE A 142 8.12 11.10 9.37
C PHE A 142 9.54 11.44 8.92
N ASP A 143 9.90 12.71 8.95
CA ASP A 143 11.25 13.14 8.63
C ASP A 143 12.22 12.59 9.68
N GLY A 144 13.34 12.00 9.25
CA GLY A 144 14.28 11.30 10.12
C GLY A 144 13.98 9.82 10.37
N LEU A 145 12.74 9.35 10.19
CA LEU A 145 12.44 7.92 10.19
C LEU A 145 12.75 7.33 8.82
N SER A 146 14.00 6.93 8.62
CA SER A 146 14.48 6.53 7.30
C SER A 146 15.54 5.43 7.32
N ILE A 147 15.67 4.74 6.20
CA ILE A 147 16.72 3.75 5.95
C ILE A 147 17.72 4.32 4.97
N ASP A 148 18.98 4.38 5.39
CA ASP A 148 20.10 4.66 4.52
C ASP A 148 20.47 3.40 3.73
N LEU A 149 20.42 3.49 2.40
CA LEU A 149 20.87 2.41 1.54
C LEU A 149 22.36 2.56 1.19
N PRO A 150 23.09 1.45 0.96
CA PRO A 150 24.46 1.52 0.49
C PRO A 150 24.57 2.24 -0.86
N GLY A 151 25.56 3.13 -0.98
CA GLY A 151 25.81 3.96 -2.16
C GLY A 151 25.43 5.43 -1.96
N GLU A 152 25.51 6.24 -3.02
CA GLU A 152 25.04 7.64 -3.02
C GLU A 152 23.54 7.70 -3.36
N ARG A 153 22.71 6.95 -2.64
CA ARG A 153 21.24 6.96 -2.80
C ARG A 153 20.60 7.79 -1.70
N ASP A 154 19.54 8.52 -2.05
CA ASP A 154 18.72 9.21 -1.05
C ASP A 154 18.02 8.17 -0.16
N PRO A 155 17.81 8.46 1.14
CA PRO A 155 17.27 7.50 2.08
C PRO A 155 15.80 7.16 1.79
N ILE A 156 15.40 5.94 2.15
CA ILE A 156 14.01 5.49 2.12
C ILE A 156 13.30 6.06 3.35
N THR A 157 12.28 6.90 3.17
CA THR A 157 11.51 7.47 4.29
C THR A 157 10.32 6.59 4.65
N LEU A 158 10.12 6.29 5.93
CA LEU A 158 9.02 5.45 6.42
C LEU A 158 7.82 6.28 6.90
N GLY A 159 6.69 5.58 7.00
CA GLY A 159 5.42 6.18 7.40
C GLY A 159 4.29 5.16 7.48
N VAL A 160 3.07 5.68 7.54
CA VAL A 160 1.82 4.89 7.47
C VAL A 160 0.94 5.32 6.31
N THR A 161 0.40 4.34 5.59
CA THR A 161 -0.63 4.57 4.58
C THR A 161 -1.96 4.07 5.13
N SER A 162 -3.01 4.86 4.92
CA SER A 162 -4.34 4.57 5.43
C SER A 162 -5.37 4.85 4.36
N GLY A 163 -6.45 4.07 4.36
CA GLY A 163 -7.59 4.31 3.51
C GLY A 163 -8.89 4.13 4.27
N TYR A 164 -9.78 5.08 4.06
CA TYR A 164 -11.17 5.09 4.47
C TYR A 164 -12.01 4.93 3.20
N ASP A 165 -12.76 3.84 3.07
CA ASP A 165 -13.64 3.60 1.93
C ASP A 165 -15.04 3.22 2.42
N TYR A 166 -15.96 4.15 2.27
CA TYR A 166 -17.36 3.96 2.64
C TYR A 166 -18.18 3.22 1.56
N PHE A 167 -17.72 3.09 0.32
CA PHE A 167 -18.52 2.58 -0.81
C PHE A 167 -18.11 1.18 -1.29
N GLY A 168 -16.82 0.87 -1.27
CA GLY A 168 -16.28 -0.40 -1.77
C GLY A 168 -16.06 -1.39 -0.64
N GLY A 169 -14.95 -1.22 0.07
CA GLY A 169 -14.52 -2.10 1.16
C GLY A 169 -15.37 -1.98 2.43
N HIS A 170 -16.15 -0.90 2.56
CA HIS A 170 -16.86 -0.51 3.78
C HIS A 170 -15.95 -0.62 5.01
N ALA A 171 -14.73 -0.10 4.89
CA ALA A 171 -13.72 -0.29 5.90
C ALA A 171 -12.71 0.85 5.92
N VAL A 172 -12.07 0.95 7.08
CA VAL A 172 -10.88 1.76 7.31
C VAL A 172 -9.72 0.81 7.49
N TYR A 173 -8.57 1.12 6.90
CA TYR A 173 -7.36 0.34 7.07
C TYR A 173 -6.15 1.24 7.27
N VAL A 174 -5.15 0.71 7.95
CA VAL A 174 -3.80 1.30 8.05
C VAL A 174 -2.76 0.18 7.92
N GLU A 175 -1.65 0.51 7.30
CA GLU A 175 -0.45 -0.32 7.24
C GLU A 175 0.79 0.57 7.15
N GLY A 176 1.94 0.06 7.59
CA GLY A 176 3.23 0.69 7.38
C GLY A 176 3.56 0.76 5.89
N PHE A 177 4.16 1.86 5.47
CA PHE A 177 4.68 2.04 4.13
C PHE A 177 5.99 2.80 4.18
N ALA A 178 6.74 2.75 3.09
CA ALA A 178 7.92 3.54 2.89
C ALA A 178 7.91 4.15 1.49
N ARG A 179 8.73 5.18 1.33
CA ARG A 179 8.93 5.88 0.07
C ARG A 179 10.42 5.93 -0.21
N ASP A 180 10.82 5.28 -1.29
CA ASP A 180 12.16 5.47 -1.84
C ASP A 180 12.18 6.85 -2.51
N THR A 181 13.07 7.69 -1.99
CA THR A 181 13.21 9.09 -2.38
C THR A 181 13.78 9.24 -3.79
N TYR A 182 14.63 8.30 -4.20
CA TYR A 182 15.35 8.35 -5.48
C TYR A 182 14.41 8.05 -6.66
N CYS A 183 13.66 6.94 -6.61
CA CYS A 183 12.70 6.55 -7.66
C CYS A 183 11.26 7.06 -7.40
N ALA A 184 11.04 7.72 -6.26
CA ALA A 184 9.75 8.22 -5.79
C ALA A 184 8.64 7.15 -5.76
N ASN A 185 9.01 5.86 -5.66
CA ASN A 185 8.14 4.70 -5.57
C ASN A 185 7.73 4.41 -4.11
N SER A 186 6.51 3.91 -3.95
CA SER A 186 5.95 3.52 -2.66
C SER A 186 6.13 2.02 -2.43
N ILE A 187 6.69 1.68 -1.27
CA ILE A 187 6.76 0.33 -0.73
C ILE A 187 5.62 0.24 0.30
N ARG A 188 4.60 -0.56 0.04
CA ARG A 188 3.39 -0.63 0.87
C ARG A 188 3.35 -1.95 1.64
N SER A 189 2.41 -2.07 2.58
CA SER A 189 2.19 -3.31 3.36
C SER A 189 3.44 -3.81 4.09
N LEU A 190 4.16 -2.90 4.76
CA LEU A 190 5.36 -3.22 5.55
C LEU A 190 5.06 -3.74 6.96
N THR A 191 3.87 -3.46 7.48
CA THR A 191 3.38 -3.98 8.76
C THR A 191 2.10 -4.78 8.53
N ASP A 192 1.58 -5.41 9.58
CA ASP A 192 0.26 -6.03 9.54
C ASP A 192 -0.80 -4.98 9.22
N ARG A 193 -1.52 -5.19 8.10
CA ARG A 193 -2.64 -4.34 7.74
C ARG A 193 -3.76 -4.50 8.76
N LYS A 194 -3.99 -3.46 9.55
CA LYS A 194 -5.14 -3.42 10.46
C LYS A 194 -6.35 -2.88 9.71
N THR A 195 -7.51 -3.53 9.85
CA THR A 195 -8.74 -3.16 9.14
C THR A 195 -9.94 -3.15 10.09
N VAL A 196 -10.69 -2.05 10.09
CA VAL A 196 -11.96 -1.89 10.83
C VAL A 196 -13.09 -1.72 9.83
N LYS A 197 -14.09 -2.60 9.85
CA LYS A 197 -15.27 -2.48 8.97
C LYS A 197 -16.25 -1.45 9.54
N HIS A 198 -17.00 -0.79 8.67
CA HIS A 198 -18.13 0.10 9.02
C HIS A 198 -19.36 -0.68 9.54
N VAL A 199 -19.15 -1.76 10.29
CA VAL A 199 -20.19 -2.67 10.80
C VAL A 199 -19.87 -2.97 12.27
N GLY A 200 -20.86 -2.82 13.15
CA GLY A 200 -20.72 -3.16 14.57
C GLY A 200 -20.14 -2.03 15.43
N ASP A 201 -19.44 -2.44 16.49
CA ASP A 201 -18.80 -1.53 17.45
C ASP A 201 -17.54 -0.91 16.84
N VAL A 202 -17.42 0.40 17.01
CA VAL A 202 -16.32 1.18 16.43
C VAL A 202 -15.14 1.06 17.40
N GLY A 203 -14.01 0.55 16.90
CA GLY A 203 -12.84 0.23 17.72
C GLY A 203 -12.19 1.45 18.39
N ASP A 204 -11.32 1.18 19.36
CA ASP A 204 -10.46 2.20 19.96
C ASP A 204 -9.35 2.60 18.99
N PHE A 205 -9.58 3.68 18.25
CA PHE A 205 -8.64 4.17 17.25
C PHE A 205 -7.34 4.73 17.85
N HIS A 206 -7.31 5.12 19.13
CA HIS A 206 -6.07 5.58 19.76
C HIS A 206 -5.06 4.43 19.87
N THR A 207 -5.45 3.36 20.57
CA THR A 207 -4.66 2.14 20.70
C THR A 207 -4.31 1.53 19.34
N TRP A 208 -5.23 1.66 18.38
CA TRP A 208 -5.02 1.20 17.00
C TRP A 208 -3.85 1.92 16.30
N TRP A 209 -3.75 3.24 16.47
CA TRP A 209 -2.64 4.04 15.93
C TRP A 209 -1.34 3.79 16.68
N GLU A 210 -1.36 3.68 18.02
CA GLU A 210 -0.16 3.33 18.80
C GLU A 210 0.43 1.99 18.31
N THR A 211 -0.41 0.97 18.18
CA THR A 211 0.04 -0.35 17.72
C THR A 211 0.72 -0.30 16.35
N ILE A 212 0.21 0.50 15.40
CA ILE A 212 0.79 0.55 14.05
C ILE A 212 2.11 1.32 14.02
N LEU A 213 2.28 2.34 14.86
CA LEU A 213 3.52 3.10 14.96
C LEU A 213 4.61 2.30 15.69
N ASP A 214 4.26 1.55 16.72
CA ASP A 214 5.18 0.60 17.38
C ASP A 214 5.66 -0.48 16.39
N GLN A 215 4.75 -1.01 15.55
CA GLN A 215 5.13 -1.94 14.49
C GLN A 215 6.04 -1.29 13.43
N LEU A 216 5.82 -0.01 13.11
CA LEU A 216 6.62 0.72 12.14
C LEU A 216 8.06 0.91 12.62
N GLU A 217 8.27 1.20 13.90
CA GLU A 217 9.62 1.31 14.49
C GLU A 217 10.40 0.00 14.31
N LEU A 218 9.76 -1.14 14.58
CA LEU A 218 10.36 -2.47 14.38
C LEU A 218 10.73 -2.78 12.92
N VAL A 219 10.00 -2.19 11.96
CA VAL A 219 10.20 -2.43 10.52
C VAL A 219 11.45 -1.74 9.99
N VAL A 220 11.88 -0.61 10.57
CA VAL A 220 13.02 0.18 10.07
C VAL A 220 14.27 -0.70 9.92
N ASP A 221 14.65 -1.37 11.00
CA ASP A 221 15.86 -2.20 11.04
C ASP A 221 15.76 -3.43 10.15
N ASP A 222 14.60 -4.08 10.10
CA ASP A 222 14.46 -5.30 9.32
C ASP A 222 14.29 -5.03 7.84
N LEU A 223 13.61 -3.96 7.44
CA LEU A 223 13.51 -3.59 6.04
C LEU A 223 14.90 -3.30 5.46
N HIS A 224 15.79 -2.64 6.20
CA HIS A 224 17.17 -2.45 5.76
C HIS A 224 17.85 -3.80 5.48
N ARG A 225 17.76 -4.75 6.42
CA ARG A 225 18.36 -6.09 6.25
C ARG A 225 17.72 -6.90 5.14
N PHE A 226 16.41 -6.78 4.91
CA PHE A 226 15.74 -7.44 3.79
C PHE A 226 16.25 -6.90 2.46
N ILE A 227 16.50 -5.59 2.37
CA ILE A 227 17.06 -4.97 1.16
C ILE A 227 18.49 -5.45 0.93
N GLU A 228 19.33 -5.49 1.96
CA GLU A 228 20.70 -6.02 1.86
C GLU A 228 20.72 -7.47 1.37
N ASP A 229 19.94 -8.36 2.01
CA ASP A 229 19.87 -9.77 1.58
C ASP A 229 19.32 -9.89 0.13
N ALA A 230 18.35 -9.05 -0.25
CA ALA A 230 17.73 -9.12 -1.57
C ALA A 230 18.69 -8.65 -2.68
N GLN A 231 19.67 -7.81 -2.33
CA GLN A 231 20.76 -7.42 -3.23
C GLN A 231 21.77 -8.56 -3.46
N GLU A 232 21.87 -9.55 -2.57
CA GLU A 232 22.77 -10.70 -2.71
C GLU A 232 22.19 -11.85 -3.55
N ILE A 233 20.88 -11.83 -3.79
CA ILE A 233 20.16 -12.81 -4.61
C ILE A 233 19.94 -12.21 -5.99
N THR A 234 20.61 -12.78 -7.00
CA THR A 234 20.56 -12.28 -8.36
C THR A 234 19.94 -13.30 -9.31
N LEU A 235 19.28 -12.77 -10.35
CA LEU A 235 18.68 -13.52 -11.43
C LEU A 235 19.47 -13.27 -12.72
N ASP A 236 20.19 -14.30 -13.18
CA ASP A 236 20.87 -14.27 -14.47
C ASP A 236 19.84 -14.49 -15.60
N VAL A 237 19.40 -13.38 -16.22
CA VAL A 237 18.40 -13.39 -17.30
C VAL A 237 18.89 -14.06 -18.58
N THR A 238 20.19 -14.38 -18.69
CA THR A 238 20.76 -15.11 -19.83
C THR A 238 20.62 -16.63 -19.68
N THR A 239 20.36 -17.11 -18.47
CA THR A 239 20.28 -18.54 -18.16
C THR A 239 18.86 -19.05 -18.03
N VAL A 240 17.90 -18.16 -17.76
CA VAL A 240 16.48 -18.47 -17.62
C VAL A 240 15.74 -18.38 -18.97
N PRO A 241 14.62 -19.09 -19.12
CA PRO A 241 13.89 -19.20 -20.39
C PRO A 241 12.91 -18.03 -20.64
N PHE A 242 13.10 -16.88 -20.00
CA PHE A 242 12.24 -15.70 -20.09
C PHE A 242 13.05 -14.40 -20.01
N ASP A 243 12.48 -13.31 -20.49
CA ASP A 243 12.96 -11.96 -20.20
C ASP A 243 12.29 -11.37 -18.95
N LEU A 244 12.75 -10.20 -18.49
CA LEU A 244 12.18 -9.53 -17.32
C LEU A 244 10.70 -9.20 -17.45
N ARG A 245 10.20 -8.93 -18.66
CA ARG A 245 8.80 -8.63 -18.84
C ARG A 245 7.96 -9.89 -18.61
N GLU A 246 8.39 -10.98 -19.21
CA GLU A 246 7.76 -12.28 -19.01
C GLU A 246 7.85 -12.72 -17.53
N PHE A 247 8.96 -12.45 -16.83
CA PHE A 247 9.06 -12.65 -15.39
C PHE A 247 7.89 -11.99 -14.62
N TYR A 248 7.66 -10.69 -14.79
CA TYR A 248 6.54 -10.02 -14.10
C TYR A 248 5.16 -10.52 -14.56
N ASN A 249 5.00 -10.87 -15.84
CA ASN A 249 3.77 -11.46 -16.34
C ASN A 249 3.47 -12.82 -15.68
N LEU A 250 4.50 -13.64 -15.46
CA LEU A 250 4.38 -14.95 -14.79
C LEU A 250 3.99 -14.79 -13.33
N LEU A 251 4.45 -13.73 -12.67
CA LEU A 251 4.01 -13.33 -11.33
C LEU A 251 2.58 -12.76 -11.30
N GLY A 252 1.95 -12.56 -12.46
CA GLY A 252 0.56 -12.14 -12.59
C GLY A 252 0.35 -10.63 -12.76
N PHE A 253 1.41 -9.85 -12.97
CA PHE A 253 1.25 -8.45 -13.38
C PHE A 253 0.58 -8.38 -14.76
N PRO A 254 -0.31 -7.39 -14.99
CA PRO A 254 -0.84 -7.15 -16.32
C PRO A 254 0.26 -6.62 -17.23
N GLU A 255 0.22 -6.97 -18.52
CA GLU A 255 1.26 -6.65 -19.53
C GLU A 255 1.75 -5.20 -19.49
N TYR A 256 0.85 -4.24 -19.29
CA TYR A 256 1.22 -2.82 -19.25
C TYR A 256 2.06 -2.45 -18.02
N LEU A 257 1.86 -3.12 -16.88
CA LEU A 257 2.69 -2.94 -15.69
C LEU A 257 3.96 -3.76 -15.78
N ALA A 258 3.86 -5.02 -16.22
CA ALA A 258 5.01 -5.90 -16.41
C ALA A 258 6.08 -5.27 -17.31
N LYS A 259 5.65 -4.63 -18.41
CA LYS A 259 6.52 -3.85 -19.29
C LYS A 259 7.22 -2.71 -18.55
N ARG A 260 6.49 -1.94 -17.74
CA ARG A 260 7.04 -0.79 -17.02
C ARG A 260 8.02 -1.21 -15.92
N ALA A 261 7.69 -2.27 -15.20
CA ALA A 261 8.55 -2.83 -14.17
C ALA A 261 9.86 -3.34 -14.78
N ALA A 262 9.78 -4.06 -15.91
CA ALA A 262 10.97 -4.54 -16.63
C ALA A 262 11.84 -3.41 -17.19
N GLU A 263 11.22 -2.38 -17.79
CA GLU A 263 11.94 -1.20 -18.30
C GLU A 263 12.70 -0.49 -17.17
N ASP A 264 12.08 -0.34 -16.01
CA ASP A 264 12.68 0.32 -14.84
C ASP A 264 13.78 -0.53 -14.19
N ALA A 265 13.51 -1.80 -13.89
CA ALA A 265 14.50 -2.71 -13.31
C ALA A 265 15.74 -2.86 -14.21
N GLN A 266 15.57 -2.87 -15.53
CA GLN A 266 16.70 -2.90 -16.46
C GLN A 266 17.49 -1.59 -16.49
N ALA A 267 16.83 -0.44 -16.34
CA ALA A 267 17.46 0.87 -16.36
C ALA A 267 18.27 1.14 -15.07
N GLU A 268 17.75 0.69 -13.92
CA GLU A 268 18.36 0.91 -12.61
C GLU A 268 19.37 -0.18 -12.21
N SER A 269 19.41 -1.30 -12.93
CA SER A 269 20.39 -2.35 -12.67
C SER A 269 21.81 -1.94 -13.09
N PRO A 270 22.82 -2.09 -12.21
CA PRO A 270 24.23 -1.96 -12.60
C PRO A 270 24.65 -2.97 -13.68
N ASN A 271 23.99 -4.14 -13.74
CA ASN A 271 24.22 -5.17 -14.73
C ASN A 271 22.88 -5.66 -15.32
N PRO A 272 22.55 -5.33 -16.59
CA PRO A 272 21.26 -5.71 -17.17
C PRO A 272 21.08 -7.21 -17.44
N PHE A 273 22.13 -8.02 -17.20
CA PHE A 273 22.10 -9.47 -17.37
C PHE A 273 22.01 -10.25 -16.06
N ASP A 274 22.30 -9.61 -14.93
CA ASP A 274 22.32 -10.23 -13.60
C ASP A 274 21.69 -9.24 -12.63
N ILE A 275 20.41 -9.46 -12.31
CA ILE A 275 19.57 -8.45 -11.67
C ILE A 275 19.15 -8.97 -10.30
N ASP A 276 19.42 -8.18 -9.27
CA ASP A 276 19.09 -8.54 -7.89
C ASP A 276 17.59 -8.39 -7.57
N MET A 277 17.14 -9.10 -6.54
CA MET A 277 15.73 -9.12 -6.13
C MET A 277 15.25 -7.74 -5.64
N TRP A 278 16.12 -6.93 -5.03
CA TRP A 278 15.77 -5.56 -4.67
C TRP A 278 15.47 -4.70 -5.90
N THR A 279 16.30 -4.80 -6.95
CA THR A 279 16.10 -4.09 -8.22
C THR A 279 14.81 -4.57 -8.91
N LEU A 280 14.50 -5.87 -8.88
CA LEU A 280 13.24 -6.41 -9.38
C LEU A 280 12.02 -5.89 -8.59
N HIS A 281 12.11 -5.83 -7.27
CA HIS A 281 11.08 -5.25 -6.40
C HIS A 281 10.90 -3.75 -6.65
N SER A 282 12.00 -3.00 -6.79
CA SER A 282 11.96 -1.56 -7.10
C SER A 282 11.25 -1.29 -8.41
N GLY A 283 11.54 -2.07 -9.47
CA GLY A 283 10.84 -1.96 -10.74
C GLY A 283 9.34 -2.24 -10.62
N ALA A 284 8.94 -3.26 -9.83
CA ALA A 284 7.53 -3.57 -9.58
C ALA A 284 6.81 -2.42 -8.87
N THR A 285 7.38 -1.89 -7.79
CA THR A 285 6.80 -0.78 -7.02
C THR A 285 6.79 0.53 -7.81
N TYR A 286 7.78 0.78 -8.66
CA TYR A 286 7.80 1.90 -9.60
C TYR A 286 6.64 1.80 -10.60
N ALA A 287 6.44 0.64 -11.22
CA ALA A 287 5.33 0.42 -12.13
C ALA A 287 3.97 0.66 -11.45
N LEU A 288 3.80 0.18 -10.22
CA LEU A 288 2.58 0.36 -9.44
C LEU A 288 2.36 1.82 -9.05
N THR A 289 3.41 2.52 -8.63
CA THR A 289 3.31 3.92 -8.19
C THR A 289 2.96 4.85 -9.35
N HIS A 290 3.65 4.71 -10.48
CA HIS A 290 3.58 5.69 -11.56
C HIS A 290 2.63 5.33 -12.69
N PHE A 291 2.39 4.04 -12.94
CA PHE A 291 1.66 3.57 -14.13
C PHE A 291 0.36 2.82 -13.85
N TYR A 292 0.09 2.43 -12.60
CA TYR A 292 -1.18 1.76 -12.26
C TYR A 292 -2.37 2.67 -12.56
N SER A 293 -3.27 2.22 -13.44
CA SER A 293 -4.43 3.01 -13.88
C SER A 293 -5.73 2.66 -13.15
N GLY A 294 -5.69 1.64 -12.28
CA GLY A 294 -6.85 1.23 -11.50
C GLY A 294 -7.14 2.14 -10.30
N LYS A 295 -8.13 1.71 -9.51
CA LYS A 295 -8.46 2.30 -8.21
C LYS A 295 -7.63 1.62 -7.11
N GLU A 296 -7.34 2.35 -6.04
CA GLU A 296 -6.86 1.72 -4.82
C GLU A 296 -7.87 0.69 -4.30
N GLY A 297 -7.36 -0.37 -3.66
CA GLY A 297 -8.14 -1.51 -3.17
C GLY A 297 -7.64 -2.84 -3.72
N ALA A 298 -8.50 -3.86 -3.70
CA ALA A 298 -8.09 -5.27 -3.80
C ALA A 298 -7.19 -5.64 -5.00
N ALA A 299 -7.30 -4.95 -6.13
CA ALA A 299 -6.43 -5.20 -7.27
C ALA A 299 -5.02 -4.66 -7.05
N LEU A 300 -4.90 -3.42 -6.55
CA LEU A 300 -3.61 -2.84 -6.17
C LEU A 300 -3.00 -3.62 -5.01
N ASP A 301 -3.79 -4.01 -4.01
CA ASP A 301 -3.32 -4.83 -2.87
C ASP A 301 -2.76 -6.19 -3.33
N ARG A 302 -3.34 -6.79 -4.38
CA ARG A 302 -2.81 -8.03 -4.96
C ARG A 302 -1.44 -7.80 -5.59
N TYR A 303 -1.29 -6.79 -6.44
CA TYR A 303 -0.01 -6.54 -7.10
C TYR A 303 1.07 -6.05 -6.14
N THR A 304 0.68 -5.30 -5.11
CA THR A 304 1.58 -4.89 -4.02
C THR A 304 2.11 -6.10 -3.27
N ARG A 305 1.25 -7.08 -2.94
CA ARG A 305 1.72 -8.33 -2.33
C ARG A 305 2.70 -9.08 -3.22
N VAL A 306 2.41 -9.20 -4.51
CA VAL A 306 3.35 -9.83 -5.45
C VAL A 306 4.67 -9.06 -5.54
N ALA A 307 4.64 -7.72 -5.51
CA ALA A 307 5.86 -6.93 -5.46
C ALA A 307 6.65 -7.23 -4.17
N ASN A 308 5.97 -7.19 -3.02
CA ASN A 308 6.59 -7.48 -1.72
C ASN A 308 7.13 -8.90 -1.63
N ASP A 309 6.47 -9.89 -2.24
CA ASP A 309 6.97 -11.27 -2.29
C ASP A 309 8.35 -11.34 -2.99
N ILE A 310 8.62 -10.49 -3.99
CA ILE A 310 9.96 -10.42 -4.62
C ILE A 310 11.02 -10.01 -3.60
N LEU A 311 10.70 -9.07 -2.70
CA LEU A 311 11.61 -8.56 -1.68
C LEU A 311 11.73 -9.51 -0.48
N PHE A 312 10.60 -9.90 0.11
CA PHE A 312 10.56 -10.63 1.39
C PHE A 312 10.55 -12.14 1.22
N ASN A 313 10.16 -12.67 0.06
CA ASN A 313 10.08 -14.11 -0.20
C ASN A 313 10.56 -14.47 -1.64
N PRO A 314 11.85 -14.25 -1.94
CA PRO A 314 12.40 -14.48 -3.27
C PRO A 314 12.30 -15.94 -3.72
N ASP A 315 12.29 -16.90 -2.79
CA ASP A 315 12.11 -18.32 -3.11
C ASP A 315 10.71 -18.63 -3.61
N ALA A 316 9.67 -18.22 -2.86
CA ALA A 316 8.29 -18.38 -3.28
C ALA A 316 8.01 -17.67 -4.60
N THR A 317 8.66 -16.52 -4.83
CA THR A 317 8.60 -15.79 -6.11
C THR A 317 9.08 -16.66 -7.27
N LEU A 318 10.23 -17.35 -7.12
CA LEU A 318 10.75 -18.25 -8.15
C LEU A 318 9.92 -19.52 -8.30
N ASP A 319 9.34 -20.03 -7.22
CA ASP A 319 8.43 -21.19 -7.26
C ASP A 319 7.15 -20.89 -8.06
N ILE A 320 6.59 -19.68 -7.95
CA ILE A 320 5.46 -19.25 -8.78
C ILE A 320 5.84 -19.29 -10.27
N VAL A 321 7.01 -18.75 -10.61
CA VAL A 321 7.53 -18.74 -11.98
C VAL A 321 7.75 -20.16 -12.50
N LYS A 322 8.37 -21.02 -11.68
CA LYS A 322 8.60 -22.44 -12.00
C LYS A 322 7.28 -23.17 -12.24
N GLY A 323 6.31 -23.04 -11.33
CA GLY A 323 4.99 -23.67 -11.44
C GLY A 323 4.23 -23.24 -12.70
N ALA A 324 4.38 -21.98 -13.12
CA ALA A 324 3.81 -21.51 -14.37
C ALA A 324 4.45 -22.18 -15.61
N TYR A 325 5.76 -22.45 -15.60
CA TYR A 325 6.42 -23.21 -16.66
C TYR A 325 6.06 -24.70 -16.62
N GLU A 326 5.92 -25.29 -15.44
CA GLU A 326 5.47 -26.68 -15.29
C GLU A 326 4.06 -26.86 -15.87
N GLN A 327 3.15 -25.91 -15.58
CA GLN A 327 1.81 -25.91 -16.15
C GLN A 327 1.84 -25.78 -17.68
N ARG A 328 2.63 -24.85 -18.23
CA ARG A 328 2.80 -24.70 -19.68
C ARG A 328 3.36 -25.96 -20.33
N ALA A 329 4.30 -26.64 -19.67
CA ALA A 329 4.86 -27.90 -20.14
C ALA A 329 3.81 -29.02 -20.12
N ALA A 330 2.99 -29.11 -19.06
CA ALA A 330 1.88 -30.04 -18.97
C ALA A 330 0.84 -29.82 -20.07
N ASP A 331 0.47 -28.57 -20.33
CA ASP A 331 -0.50 -28.20 -21.37
C ASP A 331 0.03 -28.48 -22.80
N ALA A 332 1.34 -28.36 -22.99
CA ALA A 332 2.01 -28.66 -24.26
C ALA A 332 2.31 -30.15 -24.46
N THR A 333 2.07 -30.99 -23.45
CA THR A 333 2.34 -32.43 -23.54
C THR A 333 1.34 -33.08 -24.48
N SER A 334 1.84 -33.78 -25.50
CA SER A 334 0.99 -34.43 -26.50
C SER A 334 0.19 -35.60 -25.89
N ALA A 335 -0.84 -36.07 -26.61
CA ALA A 335 -1.63 -37.24 -26.21
C ALA A 335 -0.79 -38.52 -26.00
N ASP A 336 0.43 -38.56 -26.55
CA ASP A 336 1.39 -39.66 -26.41
C ASP A 336 2.34 -39.47 -25.20
N GLY A 337 2.10 -38.45 -24.36
CA GLY A 337 2.88 -38.17 -23.14
C GLY A 337 4.23 -37.52 -23.40
N GLN A 338 4.48 -37.00 -24.60
CA GLN A 338 5.75 -36.34 -24.94
C GLN A 338 5.63 -34.82 -24.76
N THR A 339 6.47 -34.29 -23.88
CA THR A 339 6.74 -32.86 -23.73
C THR A 339 7.92 -32.48 -24.63
N GLY A 340 7.88 -31.33 -25.28
CA GLY A 340 8.97 -30.88 -26.15
C GLY A 340 10.28 -30.64 -25.37
N LEU A 341 11.41 -30.86 -26.05
CA LEU A 341 12.76 -30.71 -25.48
C LEU A 341 13.04 -29.28 -24.98
N GLU A 342 12.45 -28.26 -25.62
CA GLU A 342 12.58 -26.87 -25.22
C GLU A 342 11.96 -26.62 -23.83
N GLN A 343 10.78 -27.17 -23.56
CA GLN A 343 10.12 -27.04 -22.26
C GLN A 343 10.89 -27.77 -21.15
N GLN A 344 11.44 -28.95 -21.45
CA GLN A 344 12.26 -29.69 -20.49
C GLN A 344 13.57 -28.95 -20.16
N SER A 345 14.22 -28.34 -21.16
CA SER A 345 15.43 -27.55 -20.94
C SER A 345 15.14 -26.29 -20.10
N ALA A 346 14.01 -25.62 -20.37
CA ALA A 346 13.56 -24.45 -19.62
C ALA A 346 13.34 -24.78 -18.13
N LEU A 347 12.67 -25.90 -17.82
CA LEU A 347 12.47 -26.36 -16.44
C LEU A 347 13.79 -26.70 -15.74
N ALA A 348 14.71 -27.38 -16.42
CA ALA A 348 16.02 -27.72 -15.86
C ALA A 348 16.93 -26.49 -15.64
N GLN A 349 16.71 -25.40 -16.37
CA GLN A 349 17.34 -24.11 -16.10
C GLN A 349 16.75 -23.47 -14.84
N LEU A 350 15.42 -23.47 -14.72
CA LEU A 350 14.74 -22.91 -13.55
C LEU A 350 15.03 -23.65 -12.26
N GLU A 351 15.10 -24.98 -12.28
CA GLU A 351 15.46 -25.78 -11.12
C GLU A 351 16.85 -25.44 -10.56
N ARG A 352 17.81 -25.12 -11.44
CA ARG A 352 19.15 -24.71 -11.02
C ARG A 352 19.12 -23.35 -10.35
N VAL A 353 18.48 -22.36 -10.97
CA VAL A 353 18.35 -21.01 -10.40
C VAL A 353 17.60 -21.05 -9.06
N SER A 354 16.49 -21.77 -8.99
CA SER A 354 15.72 -21.95 -7.74
C SER A 354 16.55 -22.62 -6.65
N SER A 355 17.38 -23.62 -6.97
CA SER A 355 18.26 -24.26 -5.98
C SER A 355 19.32 -23.30 -5.42
N ASP A 356 19.91 -22.46 -6.28
CA ASP A 356 20.92 -21.48 -5.89
C ASP A 356 20.30 -20.37 -5.02
N VAL A 357 19.05 -20.00 -5.28
CA VAL A 357 18.29 -19.05 -4.45
C VAL A 357 17.85 -19.69 -3.13
N LEU A 358 17.46 -20.97 -3.12
CA LEU A 358 17.01 -21.66 -1.91
C LEU A 358 18.10 -21.74 -0.83
N GLU A 359 19.37 -21.88 -1.23
CA GLU A 359 20.50 -21.84 -0.29
C GLU A 359 20.62 -20.46 0.40
N LYS A 360 20.23 -19.39 -0.30
CA LYS A 360 20.28 -18.01 0.20
C LYS A 360 18.98 -17.56 0.88
N SER A 361 17.84 -18.14 0.53
CA SER A 361 16.51 -17.69 0.96
C SER A 361 16.09 -18.17 2.35
N GLN A 362 16.71 -19.21 2.91
CA GLN A 362 16.39 -19.69 4.27
C GLN A 362 16.54 -18.60 5.35
N GLN A 363 17.40 -17.61 5.10
CA GLN A 363 17.58 -16.46 5.99
C GLN A 363 16.35 -15.53 5.97
N PHE A 364 15.70 -15.37 4.81
CA PHE A 364 14.48 -14.56 4.67
C PHE A 364 13.32 -15.16 5.45
N GLU A 365 13.07 -16.47 5.29
CA GLU A 365 11.96 -17.13 6.01
C GLU A 365 12.13 -17.01 7.53
N SER A 366 13.36 -17.19 8.02
CA SER A 366 13.66 -17.04 9.44
C SER A 366 13.43 -15.60 9.93
N ARG A 367 13.84 -14.60 9.14
CA ARG A 367 13.69 -13.18 9.53
C ARG A 367 12.24 -12.72 9.43
N GLU A 368 11.52 -13.16 8.41
CA GLU A 368 10.09 -12.88 8.26
C GLU A 368 9.31 -13.47 9.45
N GLN A 369 9.63 -14.70 9.85
CA GLN A 369 9.00 -15.32 11.01
C GLN A 369 9.34 -14.57 12.30
N GLU A 370 10.59 -14.16 12.50
CA GLU A 370 10.99 -13.36 13.68
C GLU A 370 10.25 -12.02 13.72
N LEU A 371 10.14 -11.31 12.59
CA LEU A 371 9.39 -10.07 12.49
C LEU A 371 7.91 -10.27 12.84
N ARG A 372 7.28 -11.32 12.29
CA ARG A 372 5.88 -11.67 12.57
C ARG A 372 5.66 -12.02 14.05
N ASP A 373 6.57 -12.78 14.65
CA ASP A 373 6.48 -13.14 16.07
C ASP A 373 6.50 -11.88 16.96
N ARG A 374 7.30 -10.86 16.60
CA ARG A 374 7.32 -9.57 17.31
C ARG A 374 6.04 -8.76 17.09
N PHE A 375 5.46 -8.78 15.89
CA PHE A 375 4.15 -8.14 15.64
C PHE A 375 3.02 -8.77 16.45
N ASP A 376 3.05 -10.09 16.65
CA ASP A 376 2.09 -10.83 17.49
C ASP A 376 2.22 -10.49 18.98
N VAL A 377 3.40 -10.06 19.43
CA VAL A 377 3.59 -9.56 20.81
C VAL A 377 2.97 -8.19 20.99
N LEU A 378 3.10 -7.29 20.01
CA LEU A 378 2.49 -5.95 20.05
C LEU A 378 0.96 -5.96 19.87
N SER A 379 0.41 -7.00 19.26
CA SER A 379 -1.03 -7.10 18.97
C SER A 379 -1.86 -7.70 20.11
N LYS A 380 -1.26 -8.03 21.26
CA LYS A 380 -1.90 -8.61 22.45
C LYS A 380 -1.99 -7.59 23.58
#